data_AF-A0A9E3D1T3-F1
#
_entry.id   AF-A0A9E3D1T3-F1
#
_cell.length_a   1.000
_cell.length_b   1.000
_cell.length_c   1.000
_cell.angle_alpha   90.00
_cell.angle_beta   90.00
_cell.angle_gamma   90.00
#
_symmetry.space_group_name_H-M   'P 1'
#
loop_
_entity.id
_entity.type
_entity.pdbx_description
1 polymer ?
#
loop_
_entity_poly.entity_id
_entity_poly.type
_entity_poly.pdbx_seq_one_letter_code
_entity_poly.pdbx_strand_id
1 'polypeptide(L)'
;MKLGAARDQSRTAWRLVTIEIAADSATFSYRLDRNKLRQARLREGRYLLRTNLVEEDPAKLWGHYLLLMAVEEAFKNLKGDLAIRPVFHQLEARIEAHVFIAFLAYCLHVTLARRLHALAPGLTPRSVLEKFAAMQMIDVHLPTTDGRELVLTRYTEPEAELRLLLQKLKLELPAQPPPRITAAPAPPTLL
;
A
#
# COMPACT_ATOMS: atom_id res chain seq x y z
N MET A 1 7.55 43.61 5.70
CA MET A 1 7.66 42.25 5.12
C MET A 1 9.06 41.72 5.40
N LYS A 2 9.23 40.53 6.00
CA LYS A 2 10.57 39.98 6.29
C LYS A 2 11.12 39.29 5.03
N LEU A 3 12.13 39.89 4.39
CA LEU A 3 12.77 39.34 3.18
C LEU A 3 13.28 37.89 3.38
N GLY A 4 13.71 37.54 4.59
CA GLY A 4 14.09 36.17 4.95
C GLY A 4 12.93 35.16 4.87
N ALA A 5 11.73 35.53 5.33
CA ALA A 5 10.56 34.65 5.25
C ALA A 5 10.10 34.42 3.81
N ALA A 6 10.21 35.44 2.95
CA ALA A 6 9.92 35.31 1.52
C ALA A 6 10.93 34.40 0.80
N ARG A 7 12.20 34.41 1.22
CA ARG A 7 13.24 33.49 0.73
C ARG A 7 12.96 32.04 1.10
N ASP A 8 12.50 31.79 2.32
CA ASP A 8 12.21 30.42 2.78
C ASP A 8 10.94 29.86 2.15
N GLN A 9 9.93 30.70 1.89
CA GLN A 9 8.69 30.28 1.23
C GLN A 9 8.89 29.85 -0.23
N SER A 10 9.88 30.41 -0.94
CA SER A 10 10.20 29.99 -2.31
C SER A 10 11.69 30.15 -2.65
N ARG A 11 12.51 29.21 -2.16
CA ARG A 11 13.97 29.19 -2.41
C ARG A 11 14.33 29.19 -3.90
N THR A 12 13.53 28.53 -4.73
CA THR A 12 13.78 28.39 -6.17
C THR A 12 13.49 29.70 -6.91
N ALA A 13 12.36 30.35 -6.60
CA ALA A 13 12.01 31.64 -7.20
C ALA A 13 12.90 32.78 -6.69
N TRP A 14 13.36 32.71 -5.45
CA TRP A 14 14.27 33.69 -4.86
C TRP A 14 15.57 33.87 -5.67
N ARG A 15 16.06 32.80 -6.31
CA ARG A 15 17.27 32.84 -7.17
C ARG A 15 17.10 33.68 -8.43
N LEU A 16 15.85 34.01 -8.80
CA LEU A 16 15.50 34.78 -9.99
C LEU A 16 15.31 36.27 -9.70
N VAL A 17 15.30 36.68 -8.43
CA VAL A 17 15.02 38.07 -8.03
C VAL A 17 16.28 38.71 -7.45
N THR A 18 16.66 39.85 -8.00
CA THR A 18 17.71 40.72 -7.46
C THR A 18 17.06 41.75 -6.56
N ILE A 19 17.53 41.87 -5.33
CA ILE A 19 17.00 42.81 -4.33
C ILE A 19 18.12 43.77 -3.95
N GLU A 20 17.86 45.05 -4.13
CA GLU A 20 18.72 46.15 -3.71
C GLU A 20 18.07 46.81 -2.50
N ILE A 21 18.80 46.90 -1.40
CA ILE A 21 18.33 47.52 -0.15
C ILE A 21 19.02 48.86 -0.03
N ALA A 22 18.26 49.93 0.18
CA ALA A 22 18.85 51.25 0.42
C ALA A 22 19.53 51.28 1.79
N ALA A 23 20.76 51.79 1.87
CA ALA A 23 21.55 51.81 3.10
C ALA A 23 20.91 52.70 4.20
N ASP A 24 20.24 53.78 3.77
CA ASP A 24 19.81 54.86 4.67
C ASP A 24 18.27 54.96 4.82
N SER A 25 17.51 54.01 4.26
CA SER A 25 16.05 53.97 4.39
C SER A 25 15.53 52.54 4.43
N ALA A 26 14.39 52.33 5.09
CA ALA A 26 13.71 51.03 5.17
C ALA A 26 13.00 50.64 3.85
N THR A 27 13.64 50.93 2.72
CA THR A 27 13.11 50.78 1.38
C THR A 27 13.99 49.82 0.60
N PHE A 28 13.36 48.95 -0.19
CA PHE A 28 14.05 48.02 -1.08
C PHE A 28 13.45 48.12 -2.48
N SER A 29 14.28 47.93 -3.48
CA SER A 29 13.83 47.71 -4.86
C SER A 29 14.14 46.26 -5.24
N TYR A 30 13.23 45.67 -6.02
CA TYR A 30 13.45 44.34 -6.57
C TYR A 30 13.36 44.38 -8.09
N ARG A 31 14.16 43.54 -8.73
CA ARG A 31 14.12 43.33 -10.18
C ARG A 31 14.19 41.84 -10.46
N LEU A 32 13.38 41.39 -11.41
CA LEU A 32 13.41 40.01 -11.89
C LEU A 32 14.54 39.87 -12.91
N ASP A 33 15.47 38.96 -12.67
CA ASP A 33 16.53 38.60 -13.61
C ASP A 33 15.90 37.83 -14.79
N ARG A 34 15.55 38.56 -15.84
CA ARG A 34 14.91 38.01 -17.05
C ARG A 34 15.78 36.96 -17.74
N ASN A 35 17.11 37.06 -17.62
CA ASN A 35 18.04 36.10 -18.22
C ASN A 35 18.00 34.77 -17.46
N LYS A 36 18.09 34.81 -16.12
CA LYS A 36 17.95 33.60 -15.30
C LYS A 36 16.56 32.98 -15.42
N LEU A 37 15.50 33.80 -15.46
CA LEU A 37 14.14 33.31 -15.68
C LEU A 37 14.01 32.60 -17.02
N ARG A 38 14.56 33.18 -18.10
CA ARG A 38 14.58 32.56 -19.43
C ARG A 38 15.34 31.24 -19.43
N GLN A 39 16.50 31.16 -18.78
CA GLN A 39 17.25 29.90 -18.65
C GLN A 39 16.50 28.85 -17.82
N ALA A 40 15.84 29.25 -16.74
CA ALA A 40 15.02 28.35 -15.91
C ALA A 40 13.85 27.79 -16.73
N ARG A 41 13.11 28.64 -17.45
CA ARG A 41 12.03 28.22 -18.35
C ARG A 41 12.49 27.30 -19.48
N LEU A 42 13.69 27.53 -20.04
CA LEU A 42 14.25 26.64 -21.07
C LEU A 42 14.60 25.24 -20.54
N ARG A 43 14.81 25.11 -19.23
CA ARG A 43 15.12 23.84 -18.55
C ARG A 43 13.88 23.16 -17.95
N GLU A 44 12.78 23.88 -17.80
CA GLU A 44 11.50 23.32 -17.36
C GLU A 44 11.02 22.23 -18.33
N GLY A 45 10.46 21.15 -17.78
CA GLY A 45 9.96 20.00 -18.56
C GLY A 45 11.05 19.03 -19.05
N ARG A 46 12.33 19.25 -18.76
CA ARG A 46 13.40 18.31 -19.09
C ARG A 46 13.70 17.40 -17.91
N TYR A 47 13.64 16.09 -18.13
CA TYR A 47 14.00 15.09 -17.15
C TYR A 47 15.27 14.36 -17.61
N LEU A 48 16.32 14.34 -16.80
CA LEU A 48 17.57 13.65 -17.12
C LEU A 48 17.58 12.28 -16.44
N LEU A 49 17.43 11.21 -17.22
CA LEU A 49 17.65 9.85 -16.77
C LEU A 49 19.09 9.44 -17.03
N ARG A 50 19.80 9.01 -15.99
CA ARG A 50 21.11 8.35 -16.10
C ARG A 50 20.93 6.87 -15.85
N THR A 51 21.35 6.05 -16.81
CA THR A 51 21.23 4.59 -16.73
C THR A 51 22.52 3.93 -17.19
N ASN A 52 22.79 2.72 -16.69
CA ASN A 52 23.82 1.81 -17.20
C ASN A 52 23.24 0.77 -18.19
N LEU A 53 21.94 0.84 -18.49
CA LEU A 53 21.30 0.00 -19.49
C LEU A 53 21.79 0.38 -20.89
N VAL A 54 21.93 -0.63 -21.74
CA VAL A 54 22.32 -0.49 -23.16
C VAL A 54 21.11 -0.13 -24.06
N GLU A 55 19.89 -0.08 -23.50
CA GLU A 55 18.69 0.29 -24.25
C GLU A 55 18.78 1.74 -24.75
N GLU A 56 18.63 1.92 -26.06
CA GLU A 56 18.79 3.21 -26.73
C GLU A 56 17.47 3.95 -26.90
N ASP A 57 16.32 3.24 -26.80
CA ASP A 57 15.00 3.85 -26.93
C ASP A 57 14.63 4.65 -25.65
N PRO A 58 14.52 5.99 -25.74
CA PRO A 58 14.16 6.82 -24.60
C PRO A 58 12.77 6.51 -24.02
N ALA A 59 11.82 6.04 -24.84
CA ALA A 59 10.47 5.73 -24.38
C ALA A 59 10.45 4.50 -23.47
N LYS A 60 11.25 3.48 -23.79
CA LYS A 60 11.42 2.30 -22.92
C LYS A 60 12.18 2.62 -21.65
N LEU A 61 13.24 3.43 -21.73
CA LEU A 61 13.96 3.90 -20.55
C LEU A 61 13.03 4.68 -19.61
N TRP A 62 12.17 5.52 -20.16
CA TRP A 62 11.13 6.22 -19.40
C TRP A 62 10.12 5.24 -18.80
N GLY A 63 9.67 4.24 -19.58
CA GLY A 63 8.78 3.18 -19.08
C GLY A 63 9.36 2.41 -17.90
N HIS A 64 10.64 2.01 -17.99
CA HIS A 64 11.34 1.37 -16.87
C HIS A 64 11.47 2.28 -15.66
N TYR A 65 11.75 3.56 -15.88
CA TYR A 65 11.79 4.54 -14.79
C TYR A 65 10.43 4.65 -14.09
N LEU A 66 9.33 4.66 -14.84
CA LEU A 66 7.98 4.67 -14.27
C LEU A 66 7.65 3.40 -13.46
N LEU A 67 8.30 2.26 -13.72
CA LEU A 67 8.13 1.06 -12.88
C LEU A 67 8.60 1.30 -11.44
N LEU A 68 9.52 2.24 -11.19
CA LEU A 68 9.90 2.62 -9.83
C LEU A 68 8.69 3.15 -9.05
N MET A 69 7.84 3.96 -9.68
CA MET A 69 6.61 4.45 -9.07
C MET A 69 5.66 3.31 -8.73
N ALA A 70 5.55 2.31 -9.62
CA ALA A 70 4.74 1.11 -9.36
C ALA A 70 5.29 0.29 -8.17
N VAL A 71 6.61 0.22 -8.02
CA VAL A 71 7.25 -0.42 -6.86
C VAL A 71 6.97 0.37 -5.57
N GLU A 72 7.06 1.70 -5.60
CA GLU A 72 6.70 2.52 -4.43
C GLU A 72 5.23 2.36 -4.05
N GLU A 73 4.34 2.28 -5.04
CA GLU A 73 2.93 2.00 -4.83
C GLU A 73 2.72 0.61 -4.22
N ALA A 74 3.43 -0.41 -4.69
CA ALA A 74 3.42 -1.74 -4.09
C ALA A 74 3.79 -1.71 -2.60
N PHE A 75 4.86 -0.97 -2.24
CA PHE A 75 5.26 -0.79 -0.85
C PHE A 75 4.24 -0.01 -0.02
N LYS A 76 3.55 0.98 -0.62
CA LYS A 76 2.45 1.70 0.05
C LYS A 76 1.28 0.76 0.33
N ASN A 77 0.88 -0.06 -0.64
CA ASN A 77 -0.22 -1.02 -0.49
C ASN A 77 0.12 -2.08 0.56
N LEU A 78 1.36 -2.56 0.60
CA LEU A 78 1.84 -3.50 1.63
C LEU A 78 1.74 -2.93 3.04
N LYS A 79 2.16 -1.67 3.23
CA LYS A 79 2.15 -1.00 4.55
C LYS A 79 0.78 -0.49 4.99
N GLY A 80 -0.08 -0.20 4.02
CA GLY A 80 -1.42 0.35 4.21
C GLY A 80 -2.47 -0.76 4.24
N ASP A 81 -2.88 -1.21 3.05
CA ASP A 81 -4.03 -2.10 2.87
C ASP A 81 -3.78 -3.51 3.42
N LEU A 82 -2.56 -4.03 3.29
CA LEU A 82 -2.22 -5.36 3.82
C LEU A 82 -1.68 -5.30 5.26
N ALA A 83 -1.33 -4.11 5.76
CA ALA A 83 -0.75 -3.87 7.08
C ALA A 83 0.48 -4.76 7.42
N ILE A 84 1.20 -5.27 6.41
CA ILE A 84 2.41 -6.08 6.59
C ILE A 84 3.59 -5.14 6.80
N ARG A 85 3.82 -4.76 8.06
CA ARG A 85 4.98 -3.95 8.45
C ARG A 85 6.02 -4.82 9.13
N PRO A 86 7.33 -4.61 8.89
CA PRO A 86 8.37 -5.27 9.67
C PRO A 86 8.25 -4.83 11.14
N VAL A 87 7.98 -5.76 12.04
CA VAL A 87 7.98 -5.52 13.49
C VAL A 87 9.31 -5.98 14.03
N PHE A 88 10.26 -5.05 14.18
CA PHE A 88 11.56 -5.27 14.84
C PHE A 88 12.31 -6.56 14.43
N HIS A 89 12.40 -6.82 13.12
CA HIS A 89 13.17 -7.96 12.62
C HIS A 89 14.66 -7.62 12.66
N GLN A 90 15.41 -8.27 13.56
CA GLN A 90 16.85 -8.04 13.75
C GLN A 90 17.71 -9.22 13.27
N LEU A 91 17.11 -10.40 13.13
CA LEU A 91 17.77 -11.61 12.63
C LEU A 91 17.51 -11.75 11.13
N GLU A 92 18.56 -12.07 10.37
CA GLU A 92 18.53 -12.23 8.91
C GLU A 92 17.41 -13.18 8.44
N ALA A 93 17.33 -14.39 9.00
CA ALA A 93 16.31 -15.36 8.65
C ALA A 93 14.86 -14.85 8.85
N ARG A 94 14.63 -14.00 9.86
CA ARG A 94 13.31 -13.40 10.07
C ARG A 94 13.02 -12.36 8.98
N ILE A 95 14.02 -11.54 8.62
CA ILE A 95 13.90 -10.54 7.56
C ILE A 95 13.54 -11.22 6.24
N GLU A 96 14.25 -12.30 5.88
CA GLU A 96 13.96 -13.08 4.68
C GLU A 96 12.53 -13.64 4.66
N ALA A 97 12.10 -14.27 5.75
CA ALA A 97 10.75 -14.81 5.86
C ALA A 97 9.68 -13.72 5.74
N HIS A 98 9.90 -12.55 6.34
CA HIS A 98 8.98 -11.41 6.22
C HIS A 98 8.89 -10.88 4.79
N VAL A 99 10.04 -10.69 4.12
CA VAL A 99 10.09 -10.25 2.72
C VAL A 99 9.37 -11.26 1.82
N PHE A 100 9.56 -12.56 2.06
CA PHE A 100 8.88 -13.62 1.32
C PHE A 100 7.35 -13.55 1.48
N ILE A 101 6.85 -13.45 2.72
CA ILE A 101 5.41 -13.34 2.99
C ILE A 101 4.83 -12.05 2.41
N ALA A 102 5.54 -10.93 2.56
CA ALA A 102 5.14 -9.65 1.97
C ALA A 102 5.03 -9.75 0.43
N PHE A 103 5.99 -10.40 -0.21
CA PHE A 103 5.97 -10.63 -1.66
C PHE A 103 4.76 -11.48 -2.08
N LEU A 104 4.51 -12.60 -1.40
CA LEU A 104 3.34 -13.46 -1.68
C LEU A 104 2.03 -12.69 -1.53
N ALA A 105 1.89 -11.92 -0.45
CA ALA A 105 0.69 -11.14 -0.21
C ALA A 105 0.48 -10.06 -1.27
N TYR A 106 1.56 -9.42 -1.74
CA TYR A 106 1.50 -8.49 -2.87
C TYR A 106 1.08 -9.18 -4.18
N CYS A 107 1.63 -10.37 -4.49
CA CYS A 107 1.20 -11.15 -5.66
C CYS A 107 -0.30 -11.47 -5.62
N LEU A 108 -0.82 -11.85 -4.46
CA LEU A 108 -2.25 -12.09 -4.25
C LEU A 108 -3.07 -10.80 -4.45
N HIS A 109 -2.61 -9.67 -3.90
CA HIS A 109 -3.27 -8.38 -4.05
C HIS A 109 -3.34 -7.93 -5.51
N VAL A 110 -2.24 -8.02 -6.27
CA VAL A 110 -2.21 -7.67 -7.70
C VAL A 110 -3.11 -8.62 -8.52
N THR A 111 -3.12 -9.92 -8.17
CA THR A 111 -3.99 -10.89 -8.83
C THR A 111 -5.47 -10.57 -8.58
N LEU A 112 -5.82 -10.17 -7.35
CA LEU A 112 -7.15 -9.70 -7.01
C LEU A 112 -7.50 -8.43 -7.78
N ALA A 113 -6.61 -7.44 -7.84
CA ALA A 113 -6.82 -6.21 -8.62
C ALA A 113 -7.08 -6.50 -10.10
N ARG A 114 -6.29 -7.39 -10.70
CA ARG A 114 -6.45 -7.79 -12.10
C ARG A 114 -7.76 -8.54 -12.35
N ARG A 115 -8.17 -9.42 -11.43
CA ARG A 115 -9.49 -10.09 -11.48
C ARG A 115 -10.63 -9.08 -11.36
N LEU A 116 -10.53 -8.13 -10.45
CA LEU A 116 -11.52 -7.07 -10.26
C LEU A 116 -11.64 -6.19 -11.49
N HIS A 117 -10.54 -5.83 -12.13
CA HIS A 117 -10.60 -5.03 -13.35
C HIS A 117 -11.43 -5.71 -14.46
N ALA A 118 -11.35 -7.04 -14.57
CA ALA A 118 -12.10 -7.80 -15.57
C ALA A 118 -13.58 -8.05 -15.19
N LEU A 119 -13.88 -8.23 -13.90
CA LEU A 119 -15.20 -8.69 -13.42
C LEU A 119 -16.04 -7.60 -12.73
N ALA A 120 -15.39 -6.58 -12.16
CA ALA A 120 -16.01 -5.52 -11.38
C ALA A 120 -15.11 -4.25 -11.35
N PRO A 121 -15.01 -3.50 -12.47
CA PRO A 121 -14.05 -2.40 -12.62
C PRO A 121 -14.25 -1.21 -11.67
N GLY A 122 -15.39 -1.14 -10.97
CA GLY A 122 -15.67 -0.12 -9.95
C GLY A 122 -15.23 -0.47 -8.53
N LEU A 123 -14.67 -1.67 -8.30
CA LEU A 123 -14.25 -2.11 -6.98
C LEU A 123 -12.72 -2.11 -6.84
N THR A 124 -12.25 -1.59 -5.71
CA THR A 124 -10.82 -1.65 -5.35
C THR A 124 -10.54 -2.92 -4.54
N PRO A 125 -9.33 -3.50 -4.63
CA PRO A 125 -8.94 -4.66 -3.81
C PRO A 125 -9.17 -4.44 -2.31
N ARG A 126 -8.90 -3.22 -1.82
CA ARG A 126 -9.11 -2.84 -0.43
C ARG A 126 -10.58 -2.98 0.00
N SER A 127 -11.50 -2.37 -0.74
CA SER A 127 -12.93 -2.44 -0.42
C SER A 127 -13.47 -3.86 -0.47
N VAL A 128 -12.90 -4.70 -1.34
CA VAL A 128 -13.23 -6.12 -1.39
C VAL A 128 -12.74 -6.83 -0.13
N LEU A 129 -11.47 -6.67 0.25
CA LEU A 129 -10.92 -7.28 1.47
C LEU A 129 -11.68 -6.84 2.74
N GLU A 130 -12.05 -5.57 2.84
CA GLU A 130 -12.87 -5.05 3.95
C GLU A 130 -14.24 -5.75 4.02
N LYS A 131 -14.88 -6.01 2.88
CA LYS A 131 -16.16 -6.74 2.82
C LYS A 131 -15.99 -8.22 3.16
N PHE A 132 -14.90 -8.85 2.72
CA PHE A 132 -14.60 -10.23 3.08
C PHE A 132 -14.27 -10.40 4.56
N ALA A 133 -13.71 -9.37 5.22
CA ALA A 133 -13.39 -9.40 6.65
C ALA A 133 -14.63 -9.55 7.56
N ALA A 134 -15.83 -9.26 7.05
CA ALA A 134 -17.09 -9.52 7.76
C ALA A 134 -17.38 -11.03 7.92
N MET A 135 -16.87 -11.89 7.02
CA MET A 135 -16.98 -13.34 7.20
C MET A 135 -15.96 -13.82 8.23
N GLN A 136 -16.46 -14.50 9.25
CA GLN A 136 -15.65 -15.07 10.31
C GLN A 136 -15.70 -16.59 10.27
N MET A 137 -14.58 -17.21 10.62
CA MET A 137 -14.53 -18.63 10.96
C MET A 137 -14.71 -18.76 12.48
N ILE A 138 -15.65 -19.59 12.89
CA ILE A 138 -16.04 -19.79 14.29
C ILE A 138 -15.87 -21.28 14.61
N ASP A 139 -15.23 -21.56 15.75
CA ASP A 139 -15.19 -22.90 16.33
C ASP A 139 -16.26 -22.98 17.43
N VAL A 140 -17.28 -23.81 17.22
CA VAL A 140 -18.34 -24.06 18.20
C VAL A 140 -18.02 -25.33 18.96
N HIS A 141 -17.84 -25.22 20.27
CA HIS A 141 -17.60 -26.33 21.19
C HIS A 141 -18.92 -26.70 21.89
N LEU A 142 -19.41 -27.91 21.65
CA LEU A 142 -20.64 -28.43 22.25
C LEU A 142 -20.30 -29.62 23.15
N PRO A 143 -20.60 -29.56 24.45
CA PRO A 143 -20.47 -30.73 25.33
C PRO A 143 -21.55 -31.76 24.97
N THR A 144 -21.15 -33.01 24.75
CA THR A 144 -22.09 -34.11 24.54
C THR A 144 -22.46 -34.77 25.88
N THR A 145 -23.62 -35.43 25.91
CA THR A 145 -24.13 -36.14 27.10
C THR A 145 -23.17 -37.22 27.61
N ASP A 146 -22.28 -37.72 26.73
CA ASP A 146 -21.25 -38.74 27.01
C ASP A 146 -19.92 -38.14 27.52
N GLY A 147 -19.87 -36.84 27.82
CA GLY A 147 -18.66 -36.17 28.29
C GLY A 147 -17.58 -35.98 27.23
N ARG A 148 -17.91 -36.06 25.93
CA ARG A 148 -17.01 -35.69 24.83
C ARG A 148 -17.28 -34.25 24.39
N GLU A 149 -16.31 -33.60 23.76
CA GLU A 149 -16.51 -32.29 23.15
C GLU A 149 -16.65 -32.42 21.64
N LEU A 150 -17.75 -31.90 21.10
CA LEU A 150 -17.97 -31.76 19.67
C LEU A 150 -17.46 -30.38 19.23
N VAL A 151 -16.46 -30.35 18.35
CA VAL A 151 -15.91 -29.13 17.75
C VAL A 151 -16.41 -28.98 16.32
N LEU A 152 -17.10 -27.87 16.06
CA LEU A 152 -17.67 -27.50 14.77
C LEU A 152 -17.02 -26.21 14.26
N THR A 153 -16.07 -26.33 13.34
CA THR A 153 -15.48 -25.20 12.63
C THR A 153 -16.40 -24.77 11.48
N ARG A 154 -16.99 -23.57 11.55
CA ARG A 154 -18.02 -23.09 10.63
C ARG A 154 -17.73 -21.65 10.23
N TYR A 155 -17.96 -21.30 8.96
CA TYR A 155 -17.97 -19.89 8.56
C TYR A 155 -19.36 -19.29 8.73
N THR A 156 -19.44 -18.01 9.02
CA THR A 156 -20.69 -17.24 9.04
C THR A 156 -21.29 -17.12 7.64
N GLU A 157 -22.61 -17.18 7.51
CA GLU A 157 -23.25 -16.97 6.22
C GLU A 157 -22.96 -15.56 5.69
N PRO A 158 -22.60 -15.42 4.39
CA PRO A 158 -22.33 -14.11 3.82
C PRO A 158 -23.60 -13.26 3.77
N GLU A 159 -23.46 -11.98 4.11
CA GLU A 159 -24.50 -10.96 3.92
C GLU A 159 -24.86 -10.81 2.43
N ALA A 160 -26.01 -10.18 2.15
CA ALA A 160 -26.52 -10.03 0.77
C ALA A 160 -25.50 -9.36 -0.17
N GLU A 161 -24.81 -8.32 0.31
CA GLU A 161 -23.80 -7.61 -0.49
C GLU A 161 -22.59 -8.51 -0.80
N LEU A 162 -22.12 -9.29 0.18
CA LEU A 162 -21.00 -10.20 0.00
C LEU A 162 -21.36 -11.39 -0.91
N ARG A 163 -22.61 -11.88 -0.87
CA ARG A 163 -23.10 -12.88 -1.85
C ARG A 163 -23.05 -12.36 -3.28
N LEU A 164 -23.52 -11.12 -3.51
CA LEU A 164 -23.44 -10.49 -4.84
C LEU A 164 -21.99 -10.36 -5.31
N LEU A 165 -21.09 -10.05 -4.38
CA LEU A 165 -19.67 -9.94 -4.68
C LEU A 165 -19.03 -11.31 -4.99
N LEU A 166 -19.34 -12.36 -4.23
CA LEU A 166 -18.93 -13.74 -4.51
C LEU A 166 -19.40 -14.21 -5.89
N GLN A 167 -20.67 -13.92 -6.23
CA GLN A 167 -21.23 -14.23 -7.55
C GLN A 167 -20.50 -13.50 -8.68
N LYS A 168 -20.25 -12.18 -8.53
CA LYS A 168 -19.50 -11.39 -9.52
C LYS A 168 -18.07 -11.91 -9.69
N LEU A 169 -17.44 -12.32 -8.61
CA LEU A 169 -16.08 -12.87 -8.61
C LEU A 169 -16.01 -14.33 -9.05
N LYS A 170 -17.16 -14.99 -9.26
CA LYS A 170 -17.27 -16.42 -9.56
C LYS A 170 -16.53 -17.28 -8.52
N LEU A 171 -16.71 -16.92 -7.25
CA LEU A 171 -16.13 -17.61 -6.11
C LEU A 171 -17.22 -18.39 -5.38
N GLU A 172 -16.99 -19.68 -5.20
CA GLU A 172 -17.80 -20.55 -4.37
C GLU A 172 -17.10 -20.75 -3.03
N LEU A 173 -17.86 -20.68 -1.93
CA LEU A 173 -17.31 -20.96 -0.61
C LEU A 173 -17.05 -22.46 -0.49
N PRO A 174 -15.93 -22.87 0.13
CA PRO A 174 -15.62 -24.28 0.32
C PRO A 174 -16.70 -24.96 1.19
N ALA A 175 -16.83 -26.28 1.03
CA ALA A 175 -17.69 -27.07 1.91
C ALA A 175 -17.21 -26.93 3.37
N GLN A 176 -18.14 -26.80 4.30
CA GLN A 176 -17.81 -26.70 5.71
C GLN A 176 -17.22 -28.03 6.21
N PRO A 177 -16.13 -27.99 7.02
CA PRO A 177 -15.45 -29.20 7.45
C PRO A 177 -16.38 -30.08 8.31
N PRO A 178 -16.21 -31.41 8.28
CA PRO A 178 -17.02 -32.28 9.10
C PRO A 178 -16.80 -32.01 10.60
N PRO A 179 -17.82 -32.20 11.45
CA PRO A 179 -17.67 -32.14 12.91
C PRO A 179 -16.54 -33.04 13.39
N ARG A 180 -15.74 -32.57 14.34
CA ARG A 180 -14.72 -33.36 15.01
C ARG A 180 -15.18 -33.65 16.44
N ILE A 181 -15.08 -34.91 16.85
CA ILE A 181 -15.34 -35.31 18.24
C ILE A 181 -13.99 -35.46 18.92
N THR A 182 -13.74 -34.65 19.93
CA THR A 182 -12.53 -34.71 20.74
C THR A 182 -12.89 -35.27 22.12
N ALA A 183 -12.00 -36.09 22.69
CA ALA A 183 -12.15 -36.53 24.08
C ALA A 183 -12.02 -35.32 25.02
N ALA A 184 -12.70 -35.35 26.18
CA ALA A 184 -12.61 -34.27 27.16
C ALA A 184 -11.15 -33.90 27.47
N PRO A 185 -10.81 -32.61 27.57
CA PRO A 185 -9.51 -32.20 28.07
C PRO A 185 -9.32 -32.77 29.48
N ALA A 186 -8.17 -33.39 29.74
CA ALA A 186 -7.80 -33.85 31.07
C ALA A 186 -7.83 -32.66 32.05
N PRO A 187 -8.32 -32.84 33.29
CA PRO A 187 -8.40 -31.74 34.25
C PRO A 187 -7.01 -31.11 34.45
N PRO A 188 -6.93 -29.77 34.60
CA PRO A 188 -5.66 -29.09 34.79
C PRO A 188 -4.97 -29.68 36.02
N THR A 189 -3.77 -30.22 35.82
CA THR A 189 -2.91 -30.68 36.90
C THR A 189 -2.50 -29.44 37.69
N LEU A 190 -3.14 -29.22 38.84
CA LEU A 190 -2.72 -28.21 39.81
C LEU A 190 -1.36 -28.64 40.35
N LEU A 191 -0.30 -27.91 39.98
CA LEU A 191 0.98 -27.87 40.69
C LEU A 191 0.97 -26.70 41.67
#